data_AF-A0A1F2RI57-F1
#
_entry.id   AF-A0A1F2RI57-F1
#
_cell.length_a   1.000
_cell.length_b   1.000
_cell.length_c   1.000
_cell.angle_alpha   90.00
_cell.angle_beta   90.00
_cell.angle_gamma   90.00
#
_symmetry.space_group_name_H-M   'P 1'
#
loop_
_entity.id
_entity.type
_entity.pdbx_description
1 polymer ?
#
loop_
_entity_poly.entity_id
_entity_poly.type
_entity_poly.pdbx_seq_one_letter_code
_entity_poly.pdbx_strand_id
1 'polypeptide(L)'
;MLVSSLLWILPGIQPGILSARAQQEQFPEGPGKEIFLRVCTQCHEIDSVASLRHTKDGWRDLVYTMQGNGANATDDECNAIVDYLARNFGKEEPRVNVNKAGAAELETGLSLTAEEAKAIVAYRVQKGEFKEWNDLLKVAGVDAKKLEAAKTRIEFQ
;
A
#
# COMPACT_ATOMS: atom_id res chain seq x y z
N MET A 1 -14.01 31.08 -64.83
CA MET A 1 -12.75 31.00 -64.07
C MET A 1 -12.99 31.62 -62.71
N LEU A 2 -12.88 30.82 -61.64
CA LEU A 2 -12.39 31.17 -60.30
C LEU A 2 -12.86 30.07 -59.34
N VAL A 3 -11.88 29.24 -58.97
CA VAL A 3 -11.95 28.12 -58.04
C VAL A 3 -12.27 28.63 -56.64
N SER A 4 -13.41 28.23 -56.08
CA SER A 4 -13.74 28.50 -54.67
C SER A 4 -13.30 27.31 -53.84
N SER A 5 -12.12 27.45 -53.22
CA SER A 5 -11.46 26.45 -52.40
C SER A 5 -12.29 26.05 -51.19
N LEU A 6 -12.60 24.76 -51.09
CA LEU A 6 -13.01 24.10 -49.85
C LEU A 6 -11.80 24.01 -48.92
N LEU A 7 -11.72 24.87 -47.90
CA LEU A 7 -10.92 24.63 -46.70
C LEU A 7 -11.84 24.17 -45.59
N TRP A 8 -12.00 22.86 -45.47
CA TRP A 8 -12.47 22.25 -44.22
C TRP A 8 -11.29 22.23 -43.26
N ILE A 9 -11.26 23.18 -42.33
CA ILE A 9 -10.39 23.09 -41.15
C ILE A 9 -11.02 22.01 -40.27
N LEU A 10 -10.57 20.76 -40.43
CA LEU A 10 -10.82 19.74 -39.42
C LEU A 10 -9.99 20.14 -38.19
N PRO A 11 -10.58 20.38 -37.02
CA PRO A 11 -9.80 20.54 -35.79
C PRO A 11 -9.03 19.23 -35.60
N GLY A 12 -7.70 19.32 -35.67
CA GLY A 12 -6.82 18.18 -35.49
C GLY A 12 -7.09 17.54 -34.14
N ILE A 13 -7.45 16.26 -34.15
CA ILE A 13 -7.36 15.41 -32.97
C ILE A 13 -5.86 15.29 -32.66
N GLN A 14 -5.38 16.06 -31.69
CA GLN A 14 -4.06 15.84 -31.12
C GLN A 14 -4.16 14.63 -30.17
N PRO A 15 -3.52 13.49 -30.48
CA PRO A 15 -3.37 12.43 -29.51
C PRO A 15 -2.27 12.83 -28.53
N GLY A 16 -2.60 12.85 -27.24
CA GLY A 16 -1.62 12.69 -26.17
C GLY A 16 -1.00 13.97 -25.60
N ILE A 17 -1.73 14.62 -24.70
CA ILE A 17 -1.19 15.11 -23.41
C ILE A 17 -2.28 14.84 -22.38
N LEU A 18 -2.13 13.80 -21.56
CA LEU A 18 -2.93 13.70 -20.34
C LEU A 18 -2.58 14.94 -19.50
N SER A 19 -3.56 15.82 -19.29
CA SER A 19 -3.37 17.01 -18.46
C SER A 19 -2.99 16.59 -17.05
N ALA A 20 -2.13 17.34 -16.36
CA ALA A 20 -1.78 17.10 -14.95
C ALA A 20 -3.01 16.92 -14.03
N ARG A 21 -4.16 17.49 -14.41
CA ARG A 21 -5.45 17.28 -13.76
C ARG A 21 -5.96 15.83 -13.86
N ALA A 22 -5.78 15.17 -15.00
CA ALA A 22 -6.21 13.78 -15.20
C ALA A 22 -5.39 12.81 -14.34
N GLN A 23 -4.08 13.04 -14.19
CA GLN A 23 -3.24 12.26 -13.27
C GLN A 23 -3.68 12.47 -11.81
N GLN A 24 -4.00 13.70 -11.41
CA GLN A 24 -4.55 13.97 -10.08
C GLN A 24 -5.85 13.20 -9.81
N GLU A 25 -6.74 13.09 -10.80
CA GLU A 25 -8.03 12.40 -10.66
C GLU A 25 -7.90 10.86 -10.61
N GLN A 26 -6.81 10.28 -11.13
CA GLN A 26 -6.59 8.83 -11.15
C GLN A 26 -6.18 8.23 -9.80
N PHE A 27 -5.54 9.01 -8.93
CA PHE A 27 -5.00 8.52 -7.66
C PHE A 27 -5.90 8.89 -6.46
N PRO A 28 -6.26 7.93 -5.57
CA PRO A 28 -7.18 8.19 -4.45
C PRO A 28 -6.70 9.31 -3.51
N GLU A 29 -7.63 10.10 -2.99
CA GLU A 29 -7.30 11.16 -2.02
C GLU A 29 -6.69 10.61 -0.72
N GLY A 30 -5.75 11.37 -0.15
CA GLY A 30 -5.23 11.09 1.19
C GLY A 30 -3.80 11.54 1.48
N PRO A 31 -3.35 11.34 2.73
CA PRO A 31 -2.00 11.69 3.16
C PRO A 31 -0.95 11.03 2.26
N GLY A 32 0.02 11.83 1.80
CA GLY A 32 1.11 11.36 0.93
C GLY A 32 0.83 11.46 -0.58
N LYS A 33 -0.42 11.69 -1.02
CA LYS A 33 -0.76 11.84 -2.45
C LYS A 33 0.04 12.97 -3.11
N GLU A 34 0.06 14.15 -2.50
CA GLU A 34 0.74 15.32 -3.07
C GLU A 34 2.25 15.09 -3.21
N ILE A 35 2.88 14.47 -2.21
CA ILE A 35 4.30 14.13 -2.23
C ILE A 35 4.56 13.09 -3.33
N PHE A 36 3.73 12.04 -3.42
CA PHE A 36 3.82 11.02 -4.46
C PHE A 36 3.74 11.63 -5.87
N LEU A 37 2.74 12.47 -6.14
CA LEU A 37 2.61 13.11 -7.46
C LEU A 37 3.80 14.03 -7.73
N ARG A 38 4.18 14.87 -6.76
CA ARG A 38 5.31 15.80 -6.93
C ARG A 38 6.61 15.07 -7.22
N VAL A 39 6.93 13.99 -6.51
CA VAL A 39 8.21 13.28 -6.63
C VAL A 39 8.20 12.35 -7.85
N CYS A 40 7.16 11.54 -8.01
CA CYS A 40 7.19 10.43 -8.97
C CYS A 40 6.90 10.86 -10.41
N THR A 41 6.37 12.06 -10.67
CA THR A 41 6.15 12.57 -12.05
C THR A 41 7.29 13.44 -12.57
N GLN A 42 8.42 13.56 -11.85
CA GLN A 42 9.54 14.39 -12.29
C GLN A 42 10.32 13.79 -13.46
N CYS A 43 10.23 12.48 -13.68
CA CYS A 43 11.07 11.76 -14.65
C CYS A 43 10.28 10.93 -15.67
N HIS A 44 9.13 10.38 -15.30
CA HIS A 44 8.31 9.55 -16.19
C HIS A 44 6.84 9.58 -15.77
N GLU A 45 5.97 9.11 -16.67
CA GLU A 45 4.54 8.93 -16.38
C GLU A 45 4.30 7.82 -15.35
N ILE A 46 3.19 7.91 -14.61
CA ILE A 46 2.89 7.03 -13.47
C ILE A 46 1.56 6.28 -13.60
N ASP A 47 0.87 6.35 -14.74
CA ASP A 47 -0.47 5.76 -14.93
C ASP A 47 -0.54 4.27 -14.61
N SER A 48 0.56 3.55 -14.82
CA SER A 48 0.66 2.11 -14.53
C SER A 48 0.58 1.81 -13.03
N VAL A 49 0.99 2.74 -12.15
CA VAL A 49 1.01 2.56 -10.69
C VAL A 49 -0.38 2.23 -10.16
N ALA A 50 -1.44 2.83 -10.71
CA ALA A 50 -2.82 2.58 -10.27
C ALA A 50 -3.26 1.11 -10.44
N SER A 51 -2.62 0.37 -11.35
CA SER A 51 -2.91 -1.05 -11.62
C SER A 51 -2.01 -2.01 -10.85
N LEU A 52 -0.93 -1.54 -10.23
CA LEU A 52 -0.01 -2.36 -9.46
C LEU A 52 -0.59 -2.67 -8.08
N ARG A 53 -0.24 -3.85 -7.55
CA ARG A 53 -0.56 -4.25 -6.18
C ARG A 53 0.67 -4.87 -5.55
N HIS A 54 1.26 -4.17 -4.59
CA HIS A 54 2.42 -4.65 -3.84
C HIS A 54 2.14 -4.66 -2.34
N THR A 55 2.85 -5.50 -1.60
CA THR A 55 2.94 -5.36 -0.15
C THR A 55 3.62 -4.03 0.19
N LYS A 56 3.51 -3.59 1.45
CA LYS A 56 4.21 -2.37 1.90
C LYS A 56 5.71 -2.45 1.63
N ASP A 57 6.32 -3.61 1.87
CA ASP A 57 7.74 -3.83 1.56
C ASP A 57 8.03 -3.78 0.06
N GLY A 58 7.18 -4.37 -0.77
CA GLY A 58 7.36 -4.27 -2.22
C GLY A 58 7.26 -2.82 -2.73
N TRP A 59 6.37 -2.02 -2.15
CA TRP A 59 6.31 -0.58 -2.45
C TRP A 59 7.54 0.17 -1.97
N ARG A 60 8.05 -0.17 -0.77
CA ARG A 60 9.29 0.37 -0.24
C ARG A 60 10.46 0.11 -1.18
N ASP A 61 10.66 -1.13 -1.58
CA ASP A 61 11.74 -1.51 -2.48
C ASP A 61 11.66 -0.74 -3.81
N LEU A 62 10.46 -0.59 -4.37
CA LEU A 62 10.24 0.15 -5.60
C LEU A 62 10.55 1.65 -5.44
N VAL A 63 10.04 2.30 -4.38
CA VAL A 63 10.24 3.73 -4.13
C VAL A 63 11.73 4.03 -3.89
N TYR A 64 12.40 3.23 -3.07
CA TYR A 64 13.84 3.40 -2.81
C TYR A 64 14.70 3.07 -4.03
N THR A 65 14.25 2.15 -4.90
CA THR A 65 14.90 1.95 -6.21
C THR A 65 14.83 3.23 -7.06
N MET A 66 13.69 3.92 -7.08
CA MET A 66 13.56 5.19 -7.83
C MET A 66 14.39 6.31 -7.21
N GLN A 67 14.46 6.39 -5.87
CA GLN A 67 15.34 7.32 -5.17
C GLN A 67 16.81 7.06 -5.55
N GLY A 68 17.27 5.80 -5.51
CA GLY A 68 18.61 5.41 -5.94
C GLY A 68 18.91 5.68 -7.42
N ASN A 69 17.87 5.68 -8.26
CA ASN A 69 17.96 6.06 -9.68
C ASN A 69 17.92 7.58 -9.92
N GLY A 70 17.83 8.39 -8.87
CA GLY A 70 17.92 9.86 -8.95
C GLY A 70 16.64 10.62 -8.67
N ALA A 71 15.57 9.98 -8.19
CA ALA A 71 14.39 10.72 -7.73
C ALA A 71 14.76 11.57 -6.50
N ASN A 72 14.49 12.86 -6.57
CA ASN A 72 14.80 13.81 -5.51
C ASN A 72 13.74 13.78 -4.41
N ALA A 73 13.94 12.91 -3.42
CA ALA A 73 13.09 12.79 -2.24
C ALA A 73 13.93 12.46 -1.00
N THR A 74 13.55 13.02 0.15
CA THR A 74 14.13 12.64 1.44
C THR A 74 13.60 11.26 1.88
N ASP A 75 14.26 10.64 2.87
CA ASP A 75 13.78 9.38 3.44
C ASP A 75 12.37 9.50 4.03
N ASP A 76 12.05 10.63 4.65
CA ASP A 76 10.71 10.90 5.18
C ASP A 76 9.66 11.02 4.07
N GLU A 77 10.01 11.66 2.94
CA GLU A 77 9.14 11.72 1.77
C GLU A 77 8.96 10.33 1.15
N CYS A 78 10.03 9.54 1.01
CA CYS A 78 9.95 8.16 0.55
C CYS A 78 9.02 7.33 1.44
N ASN A 79 9.15 7.43 2.76
CA ASN A 79 8.27 6.73 3.70
C ASN A 79 6.80 7.16 3.54
N ALA A 80 6.53 8.46 3.39
CA ALA A 80 5.18 8.96 3.16
C ALA A 80 4.58 8.44 1.83
N ILE A 81 5.38 8.34 0.77
CA ILE A 81 4.96 7.77 -0.51
C ILE A 81 4.66 6.28 -0.36
N VAL A 82 5.53 5.53 0.33
CA VAL A 82 5.33 4.09 0.59
C VAL A 82 4.05 3.85 1.36
N ASP A 83 3.78 4.64 2.41
CA ASP A 83 2.54 4.54 3.18
C ASP A 83 1.31 4.83 2.32
N TYR A 84 1.37 5.86 1.47
CA TYR A 84 0.30 6.17 0.54
C TYR A 84 0.06 5.03 -0.46
N LEU A 85 1.10 4.50 -1.08
CA LEU A 85 0.99 3.42 -2.06
C LEU A 85 0.50 2.11 -1.43
N ALA A 86 1.01 1.76 -0.26
CA ALA A 86 0.57 0.57 0.47
C ALA A 86 -0.91 0.68 0.91
N ARG A 87 -1.37 1.87 1.32
CA ARG A 87 -2.75 2.08 1.75
C ARG A 87 -3.75 1.98 0.59
N ASN A 88 -3.40 2.51 -0.57
CA ASN A 88 -4.34 2.66 -1.69
C ASN A 88 -4.17 1.57 -2.76
N PHE A 89 -2.99 0.99 -2.86
CA PHE A 89 -2.59 0.00 -3.87
C PHE A 89 -1.86 -1.19 -3.23
N GLY A 90 -2.20 -1.50 -1.98
CA GLY A 90 -1.68 -2.65 -1.26
C GLY A 90 -2.16 -3.97 -1.88
N LYS A 91 -1.29 -4.96 -1.91
CA LYS A 91 -1.67 -6.36 -2.16
C LYS A 91 -2.41 -6.87 -0.94
N GLU A 92 -3.56 -7.50 -1.15
CA GLU A 92 -4.24 -8.22 -0.07
C GLU A 92 -3.33 -9.34 0.46
N GLU A 93 -3.04 -9.29 1.75
CA GLU A 93 -2.28 -10.32 2.44
C GLU A 93 -3.24 -11.37 3.00
N PRO A 94 -2.88 -12.66 3.00
CA PRO A 94 -3.71 -13.71 3.56
C PRO A 94 -4.06 -13.40 5.03
N ARG A 95 -5.32 -13.63 5.39
CA ARG A 95 -5.75 -13.55 6.78
C ARG A 95 -5.27 -14.79 7.53
N VAL A 96 -4.89 -14.58 8.78
CA VAL A 96 -4.44 -15.62 9.70
C VAL A 96 -5.46 -15.77 10.80
N ASN A 97 -5.86 -17.02 11.01
CA ASN A 97 -6.79 -17.37 12.05
C ASN A 97 -6.07 -17.47 13.41
N VAL A 98 -6.28 -16.51 14.31
CA VAL A 98 -5.56 -16.48 15.60
C VAL A 98 -5.96 -17.59 16.56
N ASN A 99 -7.05 -18.32 16.29
CA ASN A 99 -7.49 -19.46 17.09
C ASN A 99 -7.00 -20.80 16.53
N LYS A 100 -6.69 -20.88 15.24
CA LYS A 100 -6.30 -22.14 14.56
C LYS A 100 -4.84 -22.17 14.12
N ALA A 101 -4.27 -21.04 13.71
CA ALA A 101 -2.92 -20.96 13.16
C ALA A 101 -1.84 -21.39 14.17
N GLY A 102 -0.80 -22.06 13.69
CA GLY A 102 0.38 -22.39 14.50
C GLY A 102 1.26 -21.17 14.78
N ALA A 103 2.23 -21.29 15.70
CA ALA A 103 3.12 -20.17 16.04
C ALA A 103 3.92 -19.66 14.83
N ALA A 104 4.44 -20.52 13.97
CA ALA A 104 5.18 -20.11 12.77
C ALA A 104 4.29 -19.36 11.74
N GLU A 105 3.02 -19.73 11.64
CA GLU A 105 2.06 -19.05 10.77
C GLU A 105 1.67 -17.68 11.34
N LEU A 106 1.51 -17.57 12.66
CA LEU A 106 1.28 -16.30 13.34
C LEU A 106 2.49 -15.36 13.21
N GLU A 107 3.70 -15.89 13.37
CA GLU A 107 4.95 -15.15 13.20
C GLU A 107 5.02 -14.52 11.80
N THR A 108 4.88 -15.35 10.76
CA THR A 108 5.00 -14.91 9.36
C THR A 108 3.83 -14.05 8.91
N GLY A 109 2.59 -14.49 9.14
CA GLY A 109 1.41 -13.80 8.62
C GLY A 109 0.99 -12.55 9.42
N LEU A 110 1.42 -12.40 10.67
CA LEU A 110 1.16 -11.21 11.47
C LEU A 110 2.41 -10.35 11.73
N SER A 111 3.58 -10.74 11.20
CA SER A 111 4.86 -10.04 11.39
C SER A 111 5.25 -9.90 12.86
N LEU A 112 5.00 -10.96 13.64
CA LEU A 112 5.33 -11.06 15.06
C LEU A 112 6.70 -11.72 15.23
N THR A 113 7.30 -11.64 16.43
CA THR A 113 8.44 -12.52 16.75
C THR A 113 7.96 -13.93 17.10
N ALA A 114 8.89 -14.89 17.08
CA ALA A 114 8.63 -16.24 17.54
C ALA A 114 8.08 -16.29 18.97
N GLU A 115 8.58 -15.44 19.88
CA GLU A 115 8.15 -15.33 21.27
C GLU A 115 6.72 -14.78 21.37
N GLU A 116 6.41 -13.72 20.61
CA GLU A 116 5.07 -13.11 20.56
C GLU A 116 4.04 -14.12 20.03
N ALA A 117 4.36 -14.81 18.95
CA ALA A 117 3.49 -15.83 18.37
C ALA A 117 3.26 -17.01 19.33
N LYS A 118 4.32 -17.48 20.02
CA LYS A 118 4.20 -18.51 21.06
C LYS A 118 3.33 -18.03 22.23
N ALA A 119 3.43 -16.76 22.62
CA ALA A 119 2.62 -16.19 23.68
C ALA A 119 1.12 -16.21 23.32
N ILE A 120 0.76 -15.88 22.08
CA ILE A 120 -0.63 -15.95 21.58
C ILE A 120 -1.16 -17.39 21.65
N VAL A 121 -0.39 -18.38 21.17
CA VAL A 121 -0.78 -19.80 21.22
C VAL A 121 -0.92 -20.27 22.68
N ALA A 122 0.04 -19.94 23.54
CA ALA A 122 0.00 -20.32 24.94
C ALA A 122 -1.20 -19.71 25.67
N TYR A 123 -1.53 -18.45 25.35
CA TYR A 123 -2.68 -17.76 25.92
C TYR A 123 -3.98 -18.46 25.55
N ARG A 124 -4.23 -18.75 24.26
CA ARG A 124 -5.49 -19.39 23.84
C ARG A 124 -5.64 -20.81 24.37
N VAL A 125 -4.54 -21.54 24.57
CA VAL A 125 -4.55 -22.88 25.21
C VAL A 125 -4.95 -22.78 26.69
N GLN A 126 -4.50 -21.74 27.40
CA GLN A 126 -4.77 -21.59 28.83
C GLN A 126 -6.08 -20.87 29.17
N LYS A 127 -6.50 -19.93 28.33
CA LYS A 127 -7.61 -19.00 28.59
C LYS A 127 -8.83 -19.22 27.68
N GLY A 128 -8.67 -20.01 26.63
CA GLY A 128 -9.67 -20.20 25.58
C GLY A 128 -9.47 -19.27 24.39
N GLU A 129 -10.28 -19.49 23.36
CA GLU A 129 -10.22 -18.77 22.09
C GLU A 129 -10.43 -17.25 22.24
N PHE A 130 -9.75 -16.49 21.40
CA PHE A 130 -9.97 -15.06 21.24
C PHE A 130 -11.29 -14.84 20.48
N LYS A 131 -12.16 -13.96 20.96
CA LYS A 131 -13.44 -13.65 20.30
C LYS A 131 -13.39 -12.33 19.55
N GLU A 132 -12.59 -11.42 20.05
CA GLU A 132 -12.49 -10.07 19.53
C GLU A 132 -11.09 -9.48 19.71
N TRP A 133 -10.88 -8.36 19.04
CA TRP A 133 -9.66 -7.57 19.07
C TRP A 133 -9.09 -7.34 20.48
N ASN A 134 -9.94 -6.96 21.43
CA ASN A 134 -9.51 -6.63 22.80
C ASN A 134 -8.99 -7.84 23.57
N ASP A 135 -9.29 -9.07 23.14
CA ASP A 135 -8.75 -10.26 23.78
C ASP A 135 -7.26 -10.46 23.49
N LEU A 136 -6.81 -10.10 22.27
CA LEU A 136 -5.39 -10.20 21.89
C LEU A 136 -4.52 -9.23 22.68
N LEU A 137 -5.07 -8.06 23.05
CA LEU A 137 -4.37 -7.07 23.87
C LEU A 137 -4.11 -7.53 25.32
N LYS A 138 -4.72 -8.65 25.75
CA LYS A 138 -4.51 -9.25 27.07
C LYS A 138 -3.31 -10.20 27.08
N VAL A 139 -2.72 -10.52 25.92
CA VAL A 139 -1.57 -11.42 25.81
C VAL A 139 -0.31 -10.69 26.27
N ALA A 140 0.21 -11.07 27.44
CA ALA A 140 1.45 -10.49 27.95
C ALA A 140 2.64 -10.80 27.04
N GLY A 141 3.46 -9.79 26.76
CA GLY A 141 4.67 -9.93 25.95
C GLY A 141 4.48 -9.74 24.44
N VAL A 142 3.27 -9.41 23.98
CA VAL A 142 3.00 -9.08 22.56
C VAL A 142 2.90 -7.57 22.37
N ASP A 143 3.64 -7.02 21.40
CA ASP A 143 3.56 -5.59 21.08
C ASP A 143 2.21 -5.23 20.42
N ALA A 144 1.43 -4.40 21.12
CA ALA A 144 0.13 -3.92 20.65
C ALA A 144 0.22 -3.14 19.32
N LYS A 145 1.34 -2.46 19.04
CA LYS A 145 1.52 -1.73 17.77
C LYS A 145 1.63 -2.70 16.59
N LYS A 146 2.30 -3.83 16.78
CA LYS A 146 2.39 -4.87 15.74
C LYS A 146 1.05 -5.54 15.49
N LEU A 147 0.31 -5.84 16.56
CA LEU A 147 -1.05 -6.35 16.41
C LEU A 147 -1.92 -5.35 15.64
N GLU A 148 -1.83 -4.04 15.94
CA GLU A 148 -2.65 -3.03 15.26
C GLU A 148 -2.27 -2.92 13.79
N ALA A 149 -0.96 -2.99 13.47
CA ALA A 149 -0.47 -3.04 12.10
C ALA A 149 -0.91 -4.30 11.34
N ALA A 150 -1.17 -5.40 12.06
CA ALA A 150 -1.64 -6.67 11.49
C ALA A 150 -3.17 -6.85 11.54
N LYS A 151 -3.92 -5.88 12.06
CA LYS A 151 -5.34 -6.00 12.38
C LYS A 151 -6.21 -6.42 11.21
N THR A 152 -5.91 -5.97 10.00
CA THR A 152 -6.63 -6.34 8.78
C THR A 152 -6.37 -7.78 8.32
N ARG A 153 -5.30 -8.40 8.83
CA ARG A 153 -4.92 -9.79 8.57
C ARG A 153 -5.40 -10.75 9.66
N ILE A 154 -6.02 -10.27 10.74
CA ILE A 154 -6.43 -11.13 11.87
C ILE A 154 -7.86 -11.64 11.67
N GLU A 155 -8.06 -12.92 11.90
CA GLU A 155 -9.36 -13.58 11.90
C GLU A 155 -9.57 -14.44 13.17
N PHE A 156 -10.80 -14.44 13.70
CA PHE A 156 -11.15 -15.15 14.94
C PHE A 156 -11.98 -16.44 14.73
N GLN A 157 -12.46 -16.72 13.51
CA GLN A 157 -13.48 -17.77 13.23
C GLN A 157 -13.05 -19.22 13.45
#